data_AF-A0A9N9H022-F1
#
_entry.id   AF-A0A9N9H022-F1
#
_cell.length_a   1.000
_cell.length_b   1.000
_cell.length_c   1.000
_cell.angle_alpha   90.00
_cell.angle_beta   90.00
_cell.angle_gamma   90.00
#
_symmetry.space_group_name_H-M   'P 1'
#
loop_
_entity.id
_entity.type
_entity.pdbx_description
1 polymer ?
#
loop_
_entity_poly.entity_id
_entity_poly.type
_entity_poly.pdbx_seq_one_letter_code
_entity_poly.pdbx_strand_id
1 'polypeptide(L)'
;EERPSKRVRSDVDIDPLMTAVVPAPSSFSDPKVWKGHQSESPLLLNHRPSTANGVPIMLSHPIFSKFQELYNNCEVNQEECDFVLNLTSVMSDPFKDEDNRRDKFVEIVEQYFLRTCDRTFFGKTHTDECITMRKGLLRIPLAILEVKPELGIGSGCPYVQATAYYGRYIVGGLSEAHKNDHEQLRYSSCCPAFLIYLTGPYVGIAGAVYSGRASFDPLSPVIPLLFLNHYPESMLLAARVFRALKICLSELETYYENLKFISKNDNIPQQAAFPYIQEFDFNDVTIHFSYLKRIANKLTYVVEVSNEYESVTKGKLLVKFTRQYGLETHQYCSNNGIAPKLFGCQNIPGGWKMVIMEYLDGYSRLCDLDRQMKEEVQMSVMEAVQVMHSENYVHGDLKSVNIIISEGNVKLLDFDWSGKEGMITYPHFINRISIKSWHSEVCAGALIRKTHDLHSLDHIFKNE
;
A
#
# COMPACT_ATOMS: atom_id res chain seq x y z
N GLU A 1 44.55 20.14 -8.41
CA GLU A 1 43.33 20.29 -9.22
C GLU A 1 42.50 19.02 -9.09
N GLU A 2 41.71 18.95 -8.02
CA GLU A 2 40.80 17.83 -7.79
C GLU A 2 39.54 18.01 -8.64
N ARG A 3 39.21 16.98 -9.41
CA ARG A 3 37.95 16.92 -10.16
C ARG A 3 36.80 16.85 -9.15
N PRO A 4 35.80 17.74 -9.23
CA PRO A 4 34.67 17.70 -8.31
C PRO A 4 33.90 16.40 -8.51
N SER A 5 33.60 15.75 -7.39
CA SER A 5 32.80 14.53 -7.32
C SER A 5 31.48 14.72 -8.06
N LYS A 6 31.08 13.68 -8.81
CA LYS A 6 29.76 13.62 -9.45
C LYS A 6 28.71 13.78 -8.36
N ARG A 7 28.01 14.91 -8.38
CA ARG A 7 26.77 15.15 -7.64
C ARG A 7 25.84 13.96 -7.88
N VAL A 8 25.53 13.22 -6.82
CA VAL A 8 24.40 12.30 -6.78
C VAL A 8 23.16 13.19 -6.91
N ARG A 9 22.55 13.20 -8.10
CA ARG A 9 21.22 13.78 -8.29
C ARG A 9 20.27 13.01 -7.38
N SER A 10 19.44 13.72 -6.64
CA SER A 10 18.28 13.14 -5.97
C SER A 10 17.45 12.39 -7.01
N ASP A 11 17.34 11.07 -6.89
CA ASP A 11 16.43 10.24 -7.69
C ASP A 11 14.98 10.61 -7.37
N VAL A 12 14.49 11.72 -7.96
CA VAL A 12 13.07 11.87 -8.21
C VAL A 12 12.84 11.15 -9.53
N ASP A 13 12.57 9.85 -9.46
CA ASP A 13 12.09 9.10 -10.62
C ASP A 13 10.90 9.86 -11.20
N ILE A 14 11.06 10.37 -12.42
CA ILE A 14 9.96 11.00 -13.15
C ILE A 14 8.88 9.93 -13.31
N ASP A 15 7.67 10.22 -12.83
CA ASP A 15 6.54 9.31 -12.95
C ASP A 15 6.34 8.93 -14.44
N PRO A 16 6.51 7.64 -14.81
CA PRO A 16 6.32 7.19 -16.18
C PRO A 16 4.93 7.55 -16.71
N LEU A 17 3.91 7.60 -15.84
CA LEU A 17 2.55 7.92 -16.22
C LEU A 17 2.41 9.35 -16.76
N MET A 18 3.23 10.29 -16.30
CA MET A 18 3.18 11.69 -16.73
C MET A 18 3.85 11.95 -18.08
N THR A 19 4.63 10.99 -18.59
CA THR A 19 5.42 11.17 -19.83
C THR A 19 5.11 10.15 -20.91
N ALA A 20 4.52 9.01 -20.54
CA ALA A 20 4.21 7.94 -21.47
C ALA A 20 3.02 8.27 -22.39
N VAL A 21 3.10 7.77 -23.62
CA VAL A 21 1.94 7.68 -24.51
C VAL A 21 1.13 6.45 -24.11
N VAL A 22 0.05 6.65 -23.36
CA VAL A 22 -0.77 5.55 -22.84
C VAL A 22 -1.82 5.12 -23.86
N PRO A 23 -1.88 3.82 -24.25
CA PRO A 23 -2.91 3.33 -25.16
C PRO A 23 -4.31 3.49 -24.57
N ALA A 24 -5.36 3.34 -25.40
CA ALA A 24 -6.76 3.35 -24.93
C ALA A 24 -6.93 2.37 -23.75
N PRO A 25 -7.77 2.64 -22.72
CA PRO A 25 -7.90 1.77 -21.56
C PRO A 25 -8.29 0.34 -21.95
N SER A 26 -9.18 0.21 -22.95
CA SER A 26 -9.57 -1.07 -23.55
C SER A 26 -8.44 -1.78 -24.30
N SER A 27 -7.51 -1.04 -24.90
CA SER A 27 -6.31 -1.63 -25.51
C SER A 27 -5.26 -1.97 -24.45
N PHE A 28 -5.09 -1.14 -23.42
CA PHE A 28 -4.17 -1.38 -22.32
C PHE A 28 -4.57 -2.66 -21.56
N SER A 29 -5.85 -2.96 -21.43
CA SER A 29 -6.34 -4.14 -20.73
C SER A 29 -6.04 -5.47 -21.44
N ASP A 30 -5.56 -5.44 -22.69
CA ASP A 30 -5.02 -6.62 -23.39
C ASP A 30 -3.68 -7.07 -22.76
N PRO A 31 -3.56 -8.34 -22.31
CA PRO A 31 -2.32 -8.92 -21.82
C PRO A 31 -1.08 -8.73 -22.70
N LYS A 32 -1.25 -8.66 -24.02
CA LYS A 32 -0.15 -8.41 -24.97
C LYS A 32 0.35 -6.97 -24.91
N VAL A 33 -0.50 -6.03 -24.52
CA VAL A 33 -0.21 -4.59 -24.50
C VAL A 33 0.33 -4.14 -23.15
N TRP A 34 -0.39 -4.39 -22.04
CA TRP A 34 0.09 -3.90 -20.74
C TRP A 34 1.40 -4.56 -20.33
N LYS A 35 1.70 -5.79 -20.77
CA LYS A 35 2.98 -6.44 -20.47
C LYS A 35 4.18 -5.56 -20.86
N GLY A 36 4.13 -4.92 -22.03
CA GLY A 36 5.20 -4.03 -22.50
C GLY A 36 5.27 -2.70 -21.72
N HIS A 37 4.15 -2.24 -21.17
CA HIS A 37 4.08 -1.01 -20.37
C HIS A 37 4.36 -1.24 -18.88
N GLN A 38 4.58 -2.50 -18.48
CA GLN A 38 4.66 -2.89 -17.06
C GLN A 38 5.94 -3.69 -16.72
N SER A 39 6.84 -3.96 -17.67
CA SER A 39 7.95 -4.92 -17.49
C SER A 39 9.20 -4.36 -16.80
N GLU A 40 9.49 -3.06 -16.91
CA GLU A 40 10.71 -2.46 -16.35
C GLU A 40 10.38 -1.36 -15.33
N SER A 41 9.70 -0.29 -15.79
CA SER A 41 9.15 0.75 -14.94
C SER A 41 7.64 0.76 -15.09
N PRO A 42 6.90 0.09 -14.18
CA PRO A 42 5.47 -0.08 -14.32
C PRO A 42 4.71 1.23 -14.44
N LEU A 43 3.94 1.41 -15.51
CA LEU A 43 3.09 2.58 -15.68
C LEU A 43 2.05 2.71 -14.56
N LEU A 44 1.47 1.59 -14.13
CA LEU A 44 0.41 1.51 -13.12
C LEU A 44 0.76 0.44 -12.08
N LEU A 45 0.78 0.79 -10.80
CA LEU A 45 1.13 -0.15 -9.73
C LEU A 45 -0.11 -0.93 -9.26
N ASN A 46 -0.57 -1.86 -10.10
CA ASN A 46 -1.81 -2.61 -9.94
C ASN A 46 -1.61 -4.12 -9.68
N HIS A 47 -0.40 -4.53 -9.28
CA HIS A 47 0.03 -5.92 -9.07
C HIS A 47 0.10 -6.79 -10.32
N ARG A 48 0.02 -6.19 -11.51
CA ARG A 48 0.14 -6.89 -12.80
C ARG A 48 1.23 -6.24 -13.66
N PRO A 49 2.45 -6.83 -13.70
CA PRO A 49 2.89 -8.07 -13.05
C PRO A 49 3.14 -7.87 -11.53
N SER A 50 3.54 -8.92 -10.82
CA SER A 50 3.75 -8.86 -9.36
C SER A 50 4.79 -7.82 -8.92
N THR A 51 5.67 -7.36 -9.82
CA THR A 51 6.63 -6.28 -9.58
C THR A 51 6.03 -4.88 -9.70
N ALA A 52 4.83 -4.74 -10.29
CA ALA A 52 4.07 -3.51 -10.36
C ALA A 52 3.26 -3.27 -9.07
N ASN A 53 3.96 -3.26 -7.94
CA ASN A 53 3.37 -2.98 -6.62
C ASN A 53 3.89 -1.64 -6.07
N GLY A 54 3.05 -0.98 -5.28
CA GLY A 54 3.32 0.33 -4.69
C GLY A 54 3.26 0.34 -3.17
N VAL A 55 3.21 1.53 -2.59
CA VAL A 55 2.80 1.67 -1.19
C VAL A 55 1.34 1.18 -1.10
N PRO A 56 0.99 0.31 -0.13
CA PRO A 56 -0.39 -0.12 0.06
C PRO A 56 -1.32 1.08 0.22
N ILE A 57 -2.42 1.10 -0.52
CA ILE A 57 -3.28 2.30 -0.63
C ILE A 57 -3.93 2.66 0.71
N MET A 58 -4.09 1.69 1.61
CA MET A 58 -4.55 1.86 2.98
C MET A 58 -3.66 2.79 3.81
N LEU A 59 -2.35 2.83 3.51
CA LEU A 59 -1.45 3.77 4.15
C LEU A 59 -1.56 5.17 3.53
N SER A 60 -1.98 5.28 2.27
CA SER A 60 -2.15 6.56 1.57
C SER A 60 -3.45 7.30 1.91
N HIS A 61 -4.54 6.57 2.21
CA HIS A 61 -5.80 7.20 2.61
C HIS A 61 -6.62 6.28 3.56
N PRO A 62 -7.17 6.81 4.67
CA PRO A 62 -7.86 6.00 5.68
C PRO A 62 -9.15 5.33 5.17
N ILE A 63 -9.75 5.87 4.10
CA ILE A 63 -11.01 5.35 3.54
C ILE A 63 -10.92 3.87 3.16
N PHE A 64 -9.75 3.40 2.74
CA PHE A 64 -9.58 2.02 2.29
C PHE A 64 -9.47 1.04 3.45
N SER A 65 -8.78 1.43 4.54
CA SER A 65 -8.80 0.64 5.79
C SER A 65 -10.22 0.57 6.36
N LYS A 66 -10.92 1.71 6.35
CA LYS A 66 -12.31 1.77 6.79
C LYS A 66 -13.24 0.88 5.97
N PHE A 67 -13.11 0.89 4.64
CA PHE A 67 -13.86 -0.03 3.78
C PHE A 67 -13.65 -1.49 4.20
N GLN A 68 -12.39 -1.88 4.47
CA GLN A 68 -12.09 -3.24 4.91
C GLN A 68 -12.67 -3.59 6.28
N GLU A 69 -12.58 -2.68 7.24
CA GLU A 69 -13.14 -2.87 8.57
C GLU A 69 -14.66 -2.96 8.53
N LEU A 70 -15.30 -2.12 7.72
CA LEU A 70 -16.75 -2.13 7.53
C LEU A 70 -17.21 -3.44 6.89
N TYR A 71 -16.64 -3.88 5.75
CA TYR A 71 -17.18 -5.10 5.13
C TYR A 71 -16.93 -6.36 5.97
N ASN A 72 -15.90 -6.38 6.81
CA ASN A 72 -15.63 -7.52 7.69
C ASN A 72 -16.56 -7.57 8.91
N ASN A 73 -17.03 -6.41 9.39
CA ASN A 73 -17.69 -6.31 10.69
C ASN A 73 -19.10 -5.70 10.66
N CYS A 74 -19.58 -5.19 9.52
CA CYS A 74 -20.87 -4.52 9.48
C CYS A 74 -22.05 -5.50 9.59
N GLU A 75 -23.04 -5.10 10.36
CA GLU A 75 -24.35 -5.73 10.38
C GLU A 75 -25.13 -5.35 9.13
N VAL A 76 -25.80 -6.33 8.54
CA VAL A 76 -26.63 -6.17 7.34
C VAL A 76 -28.08 -5.94 7.79
N ASN A 77 -28.73 -4.88 7.27
CA ASN A 77 -30.13 -4.61 7.58
C ASN A 77 -31.06 -5.05 6.43
N GLN A 78 -32.37 -4.81 6.58
CA GLN A 78 -33.37 -5.19 5.57
C GLN A 78 -33.18 -4.49 4.21
N GLU A 79 -32.78 -3.21 4.20
CA GLU A 79 -32.51 -2.45 2.96
C GLU A 79 -31.41 -3.13 2.13
N GLU A 80 -30.31 -3.53 2.78
CA GLU A 80 -29.24 -4.26 2.12
C GLU A 80 -29.67 -5.64 1.61
N CYS A 81 -30.47 -6.36 2.40
CA CYS A 81 -31.01 -7.66 2.00
C CYS A 81 -31.87 -7.52 0.75
N ASP A 82 -32.80 -6.57 0.73
CA ASP A 82 -33.70 -6.33 -0.42
C ASP A 82 -32.92 -5.89 -1.66
N PHE A 83 -31.94 -5.00 -1.48
CA PHE A 83 -31.03 -4.57 -2.54
C PHE A 83 -30.27 -5.75 -3.14
N VAL A 84 -29.63 -6.60 -2.32
CA VAL A 84 -28.85 -7.74 -2.83
C VAL A 84 -29.75 -8.81 -3.43
N LEU A 85 -30.94 -9.06 -2.87
CA LEU A 85 -31.92 -9.98 -3.45
C LEU A 85 -32.28 -9.54 -4.88
N ASN A 86 -32.58 -8.25 -5.08
CA ASN A 86 -32.85 -7.71 -6.41
C ASN A 86 -31.61 -7.81 -7.31
N LEU A 87 -30.45 -7.33 -6.84
CA LEU A 87 -29.21 -7.30 -7.62
C LEU A 87 -28.79 -8.70 -8.09
N THR A 88 -28.83 -9.69 -7.19
CA THR A 88 -28.45 -11.08 -7.51
C THR A 88 -29.46 -11.74 -8.43
N SER A 89 -30.76 -11.46 -8.27
CA SER A 89 -31.78 -11.95 -9.20
C SER A 89 -31.54 -11.45 -10.61
N VAL A 90 -31.25 -10.16 -10.79
CA VAL A 90 -31.08 -9.55 -12.13
C VAL A 90 -29.71 -9.88 -12.74
N MET A 91 -28.63 -9.85 -11.95
CA MET A 91 -27.29 -10.11 -12.47
C MET A 91 -27.04 -11.58 -12.83
N SER A 92 -27.85 -12.50 -12.29
CA SER A 92 -27.83 -13.92 -12.66
C SER A 92 -28.28 -14.19 -14.10
N ASP A 93 -29.06 -13.29 -14.69
CA ASP A 93 -29.56 -13.48 -16.04
C ASP A 93 -28.46 -13.27 -17.10
N PRO A 94 -28.59 -13.94 -18.26
CA PRO A 94 -27.75 -13.64 -19.42
C PRO A 94 -28.18 -12.31 -20.05
N PHE A 95 -27.20 -11.54 -20.51
CA PHE A 95 -27.43 -10.30 -21.24
C PHE A 95 -26.93 -10.43 -22.68
N LYS A 96 -27.58 -9.69 -23.60
CA LYS A 96 -27.23 -9.69 -25.01
C LYS A 96 -25.82 -9.15 -25.27
N ASP A 97 -25.45 -8.10 -24.54
CA ASP A 97 -24.18 -7.39 -24.67
C ASP A 97 -23.78 -6.68 -23.36
N GLU A 98 -22.59 -6.07 -23.40
CA GLU A 98 -21.97 -5.33 -22.29
C GLU A 98 -22.83 -4.15 -21.84
N ASP A 99 -23.44 -3.42 -22.80
CA ASP A 99 -24.28 -2.26 -22.53
C ASP A 99 -25.54 -2.66 -21.73
N ASN A 100 -26.25 -3.70 -22.16
CA ASN A 100 -27.46 -4.15 -21.46
C ASN A 100 -27.19 -4.64 -20.03
N ARG A 101 -26.06 -5.33 -19.80
CA ARG A 101 -25.65 -5.75 -18.45
C ARG A 101 -25.32 -4.54 -17.58
N ARG A 102 -24.51 -3.60 -18.11
CA ARG A 102 -24.14 -2.36 -17.42
C ARG A 102 -25.37 -1.57 -17.02
N ASP A 103 -26.28 -1.30 -17.96
CA ASP A 103 -27.44 -0.44 -17.72
C ASP A 103 -28.33 -0.99 -16.59
N LYS A 104 -28.52 -2.32 -16.55
CA LYS A 104 -29.28 -2.97 -15.46
C LYS A 104 -28.55 -2.99 -14.13
N PHE A 105 -27.23 -3.17 -14.13
CA PHE A 105 -26.43 -3.03 -12.91
C PHE A 105 -26.53 -1.59 -12.37
N VAL A 106 -26.35 -0.60 -13.24
CA VAL A 106 -26.38 0.83 -12.92
C VAL A 106 -27.73 1.24 -12.35
N GLU A 107 -28.83 0.87 -13.01
CA GLU A 107 -30.20 1.15 -12.55
C GLU A 107 -30.43 0.74 -11.08
N ILE A 108 -29.89 -0.42 -10.68
CA ILE A 108 -30.04 -0.96 -9.32
C ILE A 108 -29.11 -0.25 -8.34
N VAL A 109 -27.84 -0.03 -8.71
CA VAL A 109 -26.87 0.58 -7.78
C VAL A 109 -27.08 2.07 -7.57
N GLU A 110 -27.60 2.81 -8.57
CA GLU A 110 -27.94 4.23 -8.41
C GLU A 110 -29.04 4.42 -7.35
N GLN A 111 -30.06 3.55 -7.38
CA GLN A 111 -31.15 3.57 -6.39
C GLN A 111 -30.64 3.29 -4.98
N TYR A 112 -29.72 2.33 -4.84
CA TYR A 112 -29.17 1.99 -3.53
C TYR A 112 -28.16 3.02 -3.01
N PHE A 113 -27.27 3.54 -3.86
CA PHE A 113 -26.25 4.51 -3.47
C PHE A 113 -26.78 5.94 -3.36
N LEU A 114 -27.96 6.21 -3.90
CA LEU A 114 -28.54 7.55 -4.01
C LEU A 114 -27.59 8.51 -4.76
N ARG A 115 -26.94 7.99 -5.80
CA ARG A 115 -25.95 8.70 -6.62
C ARG A 115 -26.09 8.33 -8.07
N THR A 116 -25.93 9.32 -8.94
CA THR A 116 -25.90 9.11 -10.38
C THR A 116 -24.56 8.53 -10.82
N CYS A 117 -24.62 7.59 -11.75
CA CYS A 117 -23.52 7.02 -12.48
C CYS A 117 -23.58 7.57 -13.91
N ASP A 118 -22.57 8.35 -14.33
CA ASP A 118 -22.51 8.86 -15.70
C ASP A 118 -21.22 8.49 -16.42
N ARG A 119 -21.36 8.24 -17.72
CA ARG A 119 -20.26 8.19 -18.68
C ARG A 119 -19.42 9.45 -18.53
N THR A 120 -18.18 9.28 -18.13
CA THR A 120 -17.27 10.38 -17.87
C THR A 120 -16.06 10.27 -18.79
N PHE A 121 -15.78 11.36 -19.49
CA PHE A 121 -14.62 11.45 -20.38
C PHE A 121 -13.35 11.71 -19.58
N PHE A 122 -12.39 10.80 -19.70
CA PHE A 122 -11.01 10.96 -19.25
C PHE A 122 -10.14 11.12 -20.49
N GLY A 123 -9.90 12.38 -20.87
CA GLY A 123 -9.28 12.73 -22.14
C GLY A 123 -10.17 12.34 -23.34
N LYS A 124 -9.65 11.50 -24.24
CA LYS A 124 -10.36 11.08 -25.47
C LYS A 124 -11.22 9.81 -25.31
N THR A 125 -11.27 9.23 -24.11
CA THR A 125 -12.04 8.00 -23.84
C THR A 125 -13.04 8.22 -22.73
N HIS A 126 -14.15 7.52 -22.76
CA HIS A 126 -15.15 7.52 -21.69
C HIS A 126 -15.10 6.21 -20.92
N THR A 127 -15.34 6.28 -19.61
CA THR A 127 -15.64 5.12 -18.76
C THR A 127 -16.96 4.49 -19.18
N ASP A 128 -17.22 3.25 -18.76
CA ASP A 128 -18.56 2.68 -18.85
C ASP A 128 -19.52 3.51 -18.01
N GLU A 129 -19.24 3.67 -16.71
CA GLU A 129 -19.86 4.69 -15.87
C GLU A 129 -18.90 5.18 -14.80
N CYS A 130 -19.22 6.31 -14.17
CA CYS A 130 -18.44 6.87 -13.07
C CYS A 130 -19.36 7.59 -12.09
N ILE A 131 -19.18 7.31 -10.80
CA ILE A 131 -19.75 8.12 -9.72
C ILE A 131 -18.79 9.27 -9.48
N THR A 132 -19.26 10.50 -9.63
CA THR A 132 -18.43 11.69 -9.51
C THR A 132 -19.05 12.73 -8.60
N MET A 133 -18.20 13.56 -7.98
CA MET A 133 -18.64 14.77 -7.27
C MET A 133 -18.06 16.04 -7.93
N ARG A 134 -18.64 17.21 -7.63
CA ARG A 134 -18.19 18.51 -8.18
C ARG A 134 -17.58 19.40 -7.10
N LYS A 135 -16.33 19.84 -7.30
CA LYS A 135 -15.65 20.82 -6.44
C LYS A 135 -15.20 22.00 -7.30
N GLY A 136 -15.98 23.07 -7.31
CA GLY A 136 -15.78 24.16 -8.27
C GLY A 136 -15.94 23.65 -9.71
N LEU A 137 -14.91 23.84 -10.53
CA LEU A 137 -14.87 23.36 -11.93
C LEU A 137 -14.41 21.90 -12.06
N LEU A 138 -13.85 21.31 -11.00
CA LEU A 138 -13.41 19.93 -11.01
C LEU A 138 -14.59 18.99 -10.84
N ARG A 139 -14.63 17.98 -11.71
CA ARG A 139 -15.43 16.77 -11.49
C ARG A 139 -14.46 15.64 -11.12
N ILE A 140 -14.65 15.09 -9.93
CA ILE A 140 -13.71 14.19 -9.26
C ILE A 140 -14.36 12.81 -9.16
N PRO A 141 -13.70 11.73 -9.60
CA PRO A 141 -14.23 10.38 -9.50
C PRO A 141 -14.21 9.90 -8.05
N LEU A 142 -15.36 9.45 -7.57
CA LEU A 142 -15.49 8.71 -6.31
C LEU A 142 -15.41 7.20 -6.58
N ALA A 143 -16.03 6.73 -7.67
CA ALA A 143 -15.91 5.36 -8.14
C ALA A 143 -15.92 5.28 -9.68
N ILE A 144 -15.04 4.47 -10.25
CA ILE A 144 -15.00 4.18 -11.69
C ILE A 144 -15.57 2.77 -11.92
N LEU A 145 -16.59 2.65 -12.77
CA LEU A 145 -17.18 1.37 -13.16
C LEU A 145 -16.64 0.91 -14.51
N GLU A 146 -16.28 -0.36 -14.59
CA GLU A 146 -15.96 -1.07 -15.83
C GLU A 146 -16.71 -2.40 -15.88
N VAL A 147 -17.36 -2.69 -16.99
CA VAL A 147 -18.22 -3.86 -17.19
C VAL A 147 -17.70 -4.71 -18.34
N LYS A 148 -17.79 -6.02 -18.23
CA LYS A 148 -17.59 -6.98 -19.32
C LYS A 148 -18.79 -7.93 -19.38
N PRO A 149 -19.18 -8.40 -20.58
CA PRO A 149 -20.41 -9.16 -20.75
C PRO A 149 -20.41 -10.45 -19.93
N GLU A 150 -19.32 -11.22 -19.99
CA GLU A 150 -19.12 -12.48 -19.26
C GLU A 150 -17.63 -12.73 -19.01
N LEU A 151 -17.33 -13.67 -18.10
CA LEU A 151 -15.96 -14.17 -17.95
C LEU A 151 -15.45 -14.80 -19.25
N GLY A 152 -14.34 -14.26 -19.76
CA GLY A 152 -13.72 -14.74 -20.99
C GLY A 152 -14.37 -14.22 -22.29
N ILE A 153 -15.40 -13.39 -22.20
CA ILE A 153 -16.03 -12.72 -23.35
C ILE A 153 -15.70 -11.21 -23.30
N GLY A 154 -15.38 -10.64 -24.46
CA GLY A 154 -14.92 -9.26 -24.59
C GLY A 154 -13.39 -9.15 -24.64
N SER A 155 -12.88 -7.93 -24.80
CA SER A 155 -11.44 -7.66 -24.86
C SER A 155 -10.91 -7.23 -23.49
N GLY A 156 -9.90 -7.94 -23.00
CA GLY A 156 -9.08 -7.52 -21.86
C GLY A 156 -9.71 -7.73 -20.47
N CYS A 157 -8.98 -7.32 -19.44
CA CYS A 157 -9.38 -7.46 -18.04
C CYS A 157 -10.05 -6.18 -17.51
N PRO A 158 -11.26 -6.23 -16.93
CA PRO A 158 -11.99 -5.04 -16.49
C PRO A 158 -11.27 -4.32 -15.34
N TYR A 159 -10.62 -5.04 -14.42
CA TYR A 159 -9.78 -4.43 -13.40
C TYR A 159 -8.63 -3.61 -13.99
N VAL A 160 -7.89 -4.18 -14.95
CA VAL A 160 -6.76 -3.48 -15.60
C VAL A 160 -7.26 -2.27 -16.38
N GLN A 161 -8.40 -2.41 -17.07
CA GLN A 161 -9.04 -1.32 -17.80
C GLN A 161 -9.46 -0.17 -16.86
N ALA A 162 -10.10 -0.47 -15.73
CA ALA A 162 -10.45 0.50 -14.70
C ALA A 162 -9.21 1.24 -14.15
N THR A 163 -8.10 0.52 -13.91
CA THR A 163 -6.84 1.17 -13.48
C THR A 163 -6.30 2.15 -14.54
N ALA A 164 -6.46 1.82 -15.83
CA ALA A 164 -6.04 2.68 -16.92
C ALA A 164 -6.95 3.91 -17.07
N TYR A 165 -8.25 3.80 -16.81
CA TYR A 165 -9.14 4.96 -16.72
C TYR A 165 -8.73 5.93 -15.61
N TYR A 166 -8.45 5.41 -14.41
CA TYR A 166 -7.92 6.23 -13.32
C TYR A 166 -6.59 6.90 -13.70
N GLY A 167 -5.65 6.15 -14.27
CA GLY A 167 -4.37 6.71 -14.74
C GLY A 167 -4.56 7.85 -15.75
N ARG A 168 -5.51 7.73 -16.68
CA ARG A 168 -5.86 8.81 -17.61
C ARG A 168 -6.45 10.03 -16.94
N TYR A 169 -7.35 9.82 -15.97
CA TYR A 169 -7.89 10.91 -15.15
C TYR A 169 -6.77 11.66 -14.43
N ILE A 170 -5.80 10.94 -13.85
CA ILE A 170 -4.65 11.54 -13.18
C ILE A 170 -3.82 12.39 -14.13
N VAL A 171 -3.52 11.94 -15.36
CA VAL A 171 -2.68 12.69 -16.30
C VAL A 171 -3.40 13.90 -16.89
N GLY A 172 -4.54 13.65 -17.53
CA GLY A 172 -5.21 14.63 -18.39
C GLY A 172 -6.43 15.30 -17.77
N GLY A 173 -6.88 14.80 -16.61
CA GLY A 173 -8.16 15.22 -16.06
C GLY A 173 -9.32 14.89 -17.00
N LEU A 174 -10.34 15.74 -16.97
CA LEU A 174 -11.50 15.65 -17.85
C LEU A 174 -11.31 16.36 -19.19
N SER A 175 -10.51 17.43 -19.22
CA SER A 175 -10.23 18.22 -20.42
C SER A 175 -8.95 19.06 -20.25
N GLU A 176 -8.33 19.45 -21.37
CA GLU A 176 -7.15 20.33 -21.37
C GLU A 176 -7.44 21.68 -20.69
N ALA A 177 -8.70 22.14 -20.72
CA ALA A 177 -9.12 23.40 -20.12
C ALA A 177 -8.99 23.43 -18.59
N HIS A 178 -9.00 22.27 -17.92
CA HIS A 178 -8.93 22.16 -16.45
C HIS A 178 -7.60 21.58 -15.96
N LYS A 179 -6.57 21.52 -16.82
CA LYS A 179 -5.29 20.90 -16.51
C LYS A 179 -4.63 21.44 -15.24
N ASN A 180 -4.70 22.75 -15.03
CA ASN A 180 -4.15 23.41 -13.85
C ASN A 180 -4.91 23.01 -12.57
N ASP A 181 -6.24 22.94 -12.63
CA ASP A 181 -7.06 22.50 -11.49
C ASP A 181 -6.76 21.04 -11.14
N HIS A 182 -6.58 20.18 -12.14
CA HIS A 182 -6.20 18.78 -11.94
C HIS A 182 -4.79 18.64 -11.37
N GLU A 183 -3.85 19.48 -11.79
CA GLU A 183 -2.51 19.54 -11.19
C GLU A 183 -2.58 19.97 -9.73
N GLN A 184 -3.39 20.98 -9.41
CA GLN A 184 -3.61 21.42 -8.04
C GLN A 184 -4.27 20.34 -7.17
N LEU A 185 -5.22 19.58 -7.72
CA LEU A 185 -5.82 18.43 -7.06
C LEU A 185 -4.76 17.37 -6.72
N ARG A 186 -3.94 16.97 -7.70
CA ARG A 186 -2.82 16.02 -7.47
C ARG A 186 -1.81 16.54 -6.47
N TYR A 187 -1.64 17.86 -6.37
CA TYR A 187 -0.74 18.49 -5.40
C TYR A 187 -1.33 18.59 -3.99
N SER A 188 -2.66 18.54 -3.85
CA SER A 188 -3.33 18.71 -2.56
C SER A 188 -3.87 17.39 -1.99
N SER A 189 -4.00 16.36 -2.81
CA SER A 189 -4.64 15.09 -2.47
C SER A 189 -3.92 13.93 -3.11
N CYS A 190 -4.01 12.75 -2.47
CA CYS A 190 -3.62 11.49 -3.11
C CYS A 190 -4.69 10.96 -4.08
N CYS A 191 -5.70 11.78 -4.43
CA CYS A 191 -6.79 11.47 -5.37
C CYS A 191 -7.44 10.09 -5.13
N PRO A 192 -7.85 9.74 -3.89
CA PRO A 192 -8.47 8.46 -3.60
C PRO A 192 -9.75 8.23 -4.41
N ALA A 193 -9.89 7.07 -5.03
CA ALA A 193 -11.12 6.63 -5.70
C ALA A 193 -11.32 5.12 -5.55
N PHE A 194 -12.57 4.66 -5.62
CA PHE A 194 -12.90 3.25 -5.75
C PHE A 194 -12.93 2.83 -7.22
N LEU A 195 -12.68 1.55 -7.49
CA LEU A 195 -12.87 0.91 -8.78
C LEU A 195 -13.86 -0.24 -8.60
N ILE A 196 -14.91 -0.26 -9.42
CA ILE A 196 -15.89 -1.33 -9.49
C ILE A 196 -15.67 -2.02 -10.83
N TYR A 197 -15.35 -3.31 -10.82
CA TYR A 197 -15.18 -4.07 -12.05
C TYR A 197 -16.11 -5.27 -12.05
N LEU A 198 -17.00 -5.32 -13.04
CA LEU A 198 -18.03 -6.34 -13.23
C LEU A 198 -17.71 -7.16 -14.47
N THR A 199 -17.77 -8.49 -14.38
CA THR A 199 -17.64 -9.37 -15.54
C THR A 199 -18.65 -10.51 -15.40
N GLY A 200 -19.64 -10.56 -16.28
CA GLY A 200 -20.78 -11.44 -16.06
C GLY A 200 -21.46 -11.11 -14.71
N PRO A 201 -21.80 -12.12 -13.90
CA PRO A 201 -22.33 -11.92 -12.55
C PRO A 201 -21.23 -11.70 -11.49
N TYR A 202 -19.97 -11.42 -11.84
CA TYR A 202 -18.87 -11.36 -10.89
C TYR A 202 -18.38 -9.92 -10.69
N VAL A 203 -18.48 -9.40 -9.47
CA VAL A 203 -18.07 -8.03 -9.14
C VAL A 203 -16.85 -8.03 -8.21
N GLY A 204 -15.91 -7.13 -8.44
CA GLY A 204 -14.84 -6.84 -7.50
C GLY A 204 -14.71 -5.34 -7.23
N ILE A 205 -14.28 -5.03 -6.01
CA ILE A 205 -13.99 -3.66 -5.56
C ILE A 205 -12.49 -3.53 -5.32
N ALA A 206 -11.88 -2.51 -5.92
CA ALA A 206 -10.51 -2.07 -5.66
C ALA A 206 -10.48 -0.59 -5.28
N GLY A 207 -9.34 -0.12 -4.80
CA GLY A 207 -9.08 1.30 -4.59
C GLY A 207 -7.92 1.79 -5.46
N ALA A 208 -7.87 3.10 -5.65
CA ALA A 208 -6.87 3.79 -6.44
C ALA A 208 -6.40 5.05 -5.71
N VAL A 209 -5.09 5.32 -5.75
CA VAL A 209 -4.47 6.56 -5.26
C VAL A 209 -3.37 7.00 -6.21
N TYR A 210 -3.07 8.30 -6.18
CA TYR A 210 -1.93 8.91 -6.82
C TYR A 210 -1.03 9.56 -5.77
N SER A 211 0.13 8.95 -5.52
CA SER A 211 1.09 9.37 -4.49
C SER A 211 2.49 9.44 -5.11
N GLY A 212 2.63 10.27 -6.15
CA GLY A 212 3.79 10.28 -7.06
C GLY A 212 3.81 9.13 -8.07
N ARG A 213 3.08 8.04 -7.78
CA ARG A 213 2.77 6.94 -8.70
C ARG A 213 1.30 6.55 -8.52
N ALA A 214 0.62 6.17 -9.59
CA ALA A 214 -0.72 5.60 -9.53
C ALA A 214 -0.66 4.16 -8.97
N SER A 215 -1.25 3.95 -7.80
CA SER A 215 -1.24 2.66 -7.08
C SER A 215 -2.64 2.15 -6.83
N PHE A 216 -2.79 0.83 -6.88
CA PHE A 216 -4.08 0.16 -6.83
C PHE A 216 -3.99 -1.13 -6.03
N ASP A 217 -4.95 -1.34 -5.13
CA ASP A 217 -5.10 -2.60 -4.40
C ASP A 217 -6.53 -3.12 -4.56
N PRO A 218 -6.73 -4.41 -4.87
CA PRO A 218 -8.00 -5.08 -4.65
C PRO A 218 -8.39 -5.03 -3.17
N LEU A 219 -9.60 -4.59 -2.88
CA LEU A 219 -10.09 -4.39 -1.50
C LEU A 219 -11.06 -5.48 -1.06
N SER A 220 -11.63 -6.22 -2.02
CA SER A 220 -12.54 -7.34 -1.80
C SER A 220 -12.15 -8.52 -2.70
N PRO A 221 -12.51 -9.76 -2.31
CA PRO A 221 -12.58 -10.86 -3.26
C PRO A 221 -13.52 -10.52 -4.43
N VAL A 222 -13.39 -11.24 -5.55
CA VAL A 222 -14.41 -11.18 -6.60
C VAL A 222 -15.63 -11.96 -6.12
N ILE A 223 -16.77 -11.27 -6.00
CA ILE A 223 -18.01 -11.77 -5.39
C ILE A 223 -18.96 -12.20 -6.51
N PRO A 224 -19.53 -13.41 -6.43
CA PRO A 224 -20.61 -13.80 -7.33
C PRO A 224 -21.92 -13.11 -6.92
N LEU A 225 -22.50 -12.36 -7.84
CA LEU A 225 -23.85 -11.80 -7.80
C LEU A 225 -24.87 -12.80 -8.34
N LEU A 226 -24.75 -14.05 -7.90
CA LEU A 226 -25.66 -15.13 -8.24
C LEU A 226 -26.74 -15.23 -7.17
N PHE A 227 -27.96 -15.57 -7.57
CA PHE A 227 -29.05 -15.85 -6.63
C PHE A 227 -28.81 -17.20 -5.94
N LEU A 228 -28.19 -17.17 -4.76
CA LEU A 228 -27.76 -18.35 -4.01
C LEU A 228 -28.60 -18.55 -2.74
N ASN A 229 -29.88 -18.85 -2.91
CA ASN A 229 -30.83 -19.07 -1.81
C ASN A 229 -30.43 -20.16 -0.80
N HIS A 230 -29.58 -21.12 -1.19
CA HIS A 230 -29.06 -22.18 -0.33
C HIS A 230 -27.69 -21.86 0.29
N TYR A 231 -27.09 -20.72 -0.05
CA TYR A 231 -25.78 -20.29 0.45
C TYR A 231 -25.79 -18.78 0.78
N PRO A 232 -26.52 -18.38 1.84
CA PRO A 232 -26.76 -16.98 2.15
C PRO A 232 -25.46 -16.21 2.46
N GLU A 233 -24.40 -16.87 2.91
CA GLU A 233 -23.11 -16.22 3.23
C GLU A 233 -22.52 -15.44 2.05
N SER A 234 -22.68 -15.92 0.82
CA SER A 234 -22.21 -15.18 -0.36
C SER A 234 -23.03 -13.91 -0.62
N MET A 235 -24.35 -13.99 -0.42
CA MET A 235 -25.25 -12.83 -0.57
C MET A 235 -25.03 -11.83 0.57
N LEU A 236 -24.80 -12.31 1.79
CA LEU A 236 -24.42 -11.50 2.95
C LEU A 236 -23.06 -10.81 2.72
N LEU A 237 -22.09 -11.48 2.12
CA LEU A 237 -20.82 -10.85 1.74
C LEU A 237 -21.04 -9.71 0.73
N ALA A 238 -21.87 -9.93 -0.30
CA ALA A 238 -22.23 -8.87 -1.24
C ALA A 238 -22.89 -7.69 -0.51
N ALA A 239 -23.84 -7.95 0.39
CA ALA A 239 -24.52 -6.93 1.18
C ALA A 239 -23.54 -6.09 2.02
N ARG A 240 -22.62 -6.75 2.75
CA ARG A 240 -21.59 -6.07 3.55
C ARG A 240 -20.67 -5.20 2.68
N VAL A 241 -20.27 -5.70 1.51
CA VAL A 241 -19.37 -4.98 0.60
C VAL A 241 -20.05 -3.76 -0.03
N PHE A 242 -21.28 -3.89 -0.52
CA PHE A 242 -22.01 -2.74 -1.09
C PHE A 242 -22.39 -1.72 -0.01
N ARG A 243 -22.73 -2.16 1.21
CA ARG A 243 -22.94 -1.25 2.34
C ARG A 243 -21.67 -0.49 2.71
N ALA A 244 -20.54 -1.18 2.82
CA ALA A 244 -19.25 -0.56 3.08
C ALA A 244 -18.91 0.47 1.99
N LEU A 245 -19.13 0.12 0.71
CA LEU A 245 -18.92 1.03 -0.40
C LEU A 245 -19.85 2.25 -0.32
N LYS A 246 -21.15 2.08 -0.05
CA LYS A 246 -22.12 3.17 0.11
C LYS A 246 -21.68 4.18 1.17
N ILE A 247 -21.24 3.69 2.33
CA ILE A 247 -20.74 4.53 3.43
C ILE A 247 -19.46 5.25 3.00
N CYS A 248 -18.50 4.51 2.43
CA CYS A 248 -17.22 5.08 2.03
C CYS A 248 -17.34 6.10 0.89
N LEU A 249 -18.28 5.95 -0.03
CA LEU A 249 -18.54 6.95 -1.08
C LEU A 249 -19.00 8.28 -0.49
N SER A 250 -19.88 8.24 0.53
CA SER A 250 -20.32 9.45 1.25
C SER A 250 -19.18 10.14 1.98
N GLU A 251 -18.32 9.38 2.66
CA GLU A 251 -17.17 9.98 3.36
C GLU A 251 -16.09 10.49 2.43
N LEU A 252 -15.89 9.83 1.28
CA LEU A 252 -14.97 10.28 0.24
C LEU A 252 -15.45 11.58 -0.41
N GLU A 253 -16.76 11.72 -0.61
CA GLU A 253 -17.39 12.98 -1.04
C GLU A 253 -17.13 14.09 -0.03
N THR A 254 -17.40 13.86 1.26
CA THR A 254 -17.10 14.80 2.35
C THR A 254 -15.60 15.16 2.41
N TYR A 255 -14.71 14.20 2.18
CA TYR A 255 -13.26 14.45 2.11
C TYR A 255 -12.94 15.48 1.02
N TYR A 256 -13.45 15.28 -0.20
CA TYR A 256 -13.19 16.19 -1.30
C TYR A 256 -13.89 17.54 -1.14
N GLU A 257 -15.09 17.60 -0.58
CA GLU A 257 -15.76 18.86 -0.21
C GLU A 257 -14.88 19.71 0.70
N ASN A 258 -14.27 19.07 1.72
CA ASN A 258 -13.41 19.73 2.70
C ASN A 258 -11.94 19.89 2.26
N LEU A 259 -11.55 19.30 1.12
CA LEU A 259 -10.19 19.37 0.61
C LEU A 259 -9.76 20.84 0.40
N LYS A 260 -8.69 21.25 1.07
CA LYS A 260 -8.09 22.57 0.89
C LYS A 260 -7.01 22.48 -0.19
N PHE A 261 -7.10 23.34 -1.19
CA PHE A 261 -6.06 23.41 -2.20
C PHE A 261 -4.84 24.13 -1.66
N ILE A 262 -3.68 23.48 -1.79
CA ILE A 262 -2.40 23.99 -1.31
C ILE A 262 -1.66 24.66 -2.47
N SER A 263 -1.05 25.82 -2.20
CA SER A 263 -0.19 26.51 -3.17
C SER A 263 1.12 25.76 -3.34
N LYS A 264 1.62 25.71 -4.57
CA LYS A 264 2.88 25.08 -4.94
C LYS A 264 4.05 25.98 -4.50
N ASN A 265 4.53 25.81 -3.26
CA ASN A 265 5.74 26.49 -2.75
C ASN A 265 6.87 25.46 -2.53
N ASP A 266 8.10 25.95 -2.60
CA ASP A 266 9.40 25.26 -2.75
C ASP A 266 9.56 23.85 -2.13
N ASN A 267 10.30 22.98 -2.86
CA ASN A 267 11.10 21.78 -2.50
C ASN A 267 10.71 20.83 -1.34
N ILE A 268 9.56 21.03 -0.68
CA ILE A 268 9.10 20.18 0.41
C ILE A 268 8.41 18.96 -0.21
N PRO A 269 8.74 17.73 0.25
CA PRO A 269 8.03 16.53 -0.15
C PRO A 269 6.52 16.69 0.10
N GLN A 270 5.70 16.50 -0.93
CA GLN A 270 4.27 16.70 -0.84
C GLN A 270 3.64 15.67 0.11
N GLN A 271 2.87 16.11 1.11
CA GLN A 271 2.28 15.19 2.10
C GLN A 271 1.42 14.08 1.47
N ALA A 272 0.67 14.38 0.40
CA ALA A 272 -0.12 13.38 -0.33
C ALA A 272 0.73 12.31 -1.06
N ALA A 273 2.06 12.47 -1.11
CA ALA A 273 3.00 11.46 -1.58
C ALA A 273 3.47 10.47 -0.48
N PHE A 274 3.00 10.65 0.76
CA PHE A 274 3.36 9.85 1.94
C PHE A 274 2.12 9.25 2.61
N PRO A 275 2.32 8.32 3.57
CA PRO A 275 1.21 7.83 4.37
C PRO A 275 0.47 8.94 5.11
N TYR A 276 -0.84 8.79 5.28
CA TYR A 276 -1.71 9.83 5.84
C TYR A 276 -1.45 10.12 7.33
N ILE A 277 -0.83 9.18 8.04
CA ILE A 277 -0.59 9.27 9.49
C ILE A 277 0.63 10.16 9.73
N GLN A 278 0.49 11.16 10.61
CA GLN A 278 1.50 12.18 10.88
C GLN A 278 1.70 12.43 12.38
N GLU A 279 1.22 11.53 13.22
CA GLU A 279 1.30 11.67 14.67
C GLU A 279 1.36 10.31 15.35
N PHE A 280 1.90 10.28 16.57
CA PHE A 280 1.91 9.11 17.44
C PHE A 280 1.95 9.56 18.90
N ASP A 281 1.56 8.68 19.82
CA ASP A 281 1.57 8.98 21.25
C ASP A 281 2.85 8.46 21.90
N PHE A 282 3.43 9.29 22.76
CA PHE A 282 4.62 9.00 23.54
C PHE A 282 4.54 9.64 24.92
N ASN A 283 4.60 8.83 25.98
CA ASN A 283 4.48 9.27 27.38
C ASN A 283 3.27 10.20 27.61
N ASP A 284 2.09 9.75 27.17
CA ASP A 284 0.81 10.47 27.28
C ASP A 284 0.75 11.81 26.52
N VAL A 285 1.67 12.04 25.57
CA VAL A 285 1.63 13.19 24.68
C VAL A 285 1.60 12.76 23.21
N THR A 286 0.73 13.38 22.43
CA THR A 286 0.67 13.22 20.98
C THR A 286 1.77 14.05 20.33
N ILE A 287 2.67 13.39 19.62
CA ILE A 287 3.78 13.99 18.89
C ILE A 287 3.44 14.01 17.41
N HIS A 288 3.48 15.19 16.80
CA HIS A 288 3.32 15.36 15.36
C HIS A 288 4.66 15.32 14.63
N PHE A 289 4.64 14.81 13.40
CA PHE A 289 5.81 14.73 12.54
C PHE A 289 5.49 15.01 11.07
N SER A 290 6.50 15.38 10.30
CA SER A 290 6.43 15.54 8.85
C SER A 290 7.34 14.53 8.15
N TYR A 291 6.92 14.03 6.99
CA TYR A 291 7.72 13.08 6.22
C TYR A 291 8.83 13.81 5.45
N LEU A 292 10.07 13.32 5.55
CA LEU A 292 11.19 13.82 4.77
C LEU A 292 11.46 12.94 3.55
N LYS A 293 11.54 11.62 3.74
CA LYS A 293 11.78 10.66 2.66
C LYS A 293 11.44 9.24 3.04
N ARG A 294 11.14 8.41 2.04
CA ARG A 294 11.07 6.96 2.16
C ARG A 294 12.48 6.35 2.04
N ILE A 295 12.77 5.32 2.82
CA ILE A 295 14.03 4.58 2.76
C ILE A 295 13.90 3.43 1.76
N ALA A 296 14.53 3.60 0.60
CA ALA A 296 14.51 2.63 -0.49
C ALA A 296 13.07 2.17 -0.81
N ASN A 297 12.88 0.88 -1.09
CA ASN A 297 11.57 0.29 -1.35
C ASN A 297 10.88 -0.24 -0.08
N LYS A 298 11.40 0.03 1.13
CA LYS A 298 10.77 -0.39 2.39
C LYS A 298 9.64 0.56 2.79
N LEU A 299 8.69 0.11 3.60
CA LEU A 299 7.68 0.96 4.24
C LEU A 299 8.26 1.65 5.48
N THR A 300 9.44 2.23 5.34
CA THR A 300 10.19 2.92 6.40
C THR A 300 10.53 4.32 5.93
N TYR A 301 10.31 5.31 6.78
CA TYR A 301 10.36 6.72 6.43
C TYR A 301 11.19 7.47 7.46
N VAL A 302 11.98 8.43 6.99
CA VAL A 302 12.61 9.44 7.86
C VAL A 302 11.60 10.56 8.04
N VAL A 303 11.38 10.95 9.30
CA VAL A 303 10.45 12.01 9.67
C VAL A 303 11.13 13.06 10.53
N GLU A 304 10.64 14.28 10.47
CA GLU A 304 11.04 15.40 11.32
C GLU A 304 9.97 15.65 12.37
N VAL A 305 10.38 15.88 13.61
CA VAL A 305 9.48 16.05 14.77
C VAL A 305 9.38 17.52 15.15
N SER A 306 8.21 17.98 15.62
CA SER A 306 8.02 19.35 16.10
C SER A 306 8.91 19.70 17.31
N ASN A 307 9.38 20.95 17.35
CA ASN A 307 10.45 21.47 18.23
C ASN A 307 10.33 21.16 19.73
N GLU A 308 9.12 20.95 20.27
CA GLU A 308 8.94 20.63 21.70
C GLU A 308 9.54 19.27 22.12
N TYR A 309 9.82 18.36 21.18
CA TYR A 309 10.47 17.06 21.43
C TYR A 309 11.81 16.88 20.71
N GLU A 310 12.34 17.95 20.12
CA GLU A 310 13.60 17.93 19.38
C GLU A 310 14.77 17.51 20.27
N SER A 311 14.75 17.91 21.56
CA SER A 311 15.77 17.53 22.54
C SER A 311 15.80 16.03 22.86
N VAL A 312 14.65 15.35 22.78
CA VAL A 312 14.50 13.92 23.08
C VAL A 312 14.81 13.06 21.84
N THR A 313 14.51 13.58 20.65
CA THR A 313 14.54 12.85 19.38
C THR A 313 15.70 13.26 18.48
N LYS A 314 16.50 14.27 18.87
CA LYS A 314 17.50 14.93 18.01
C LYS A 314 16.89 15.44 16.69
N GLY A 315 15.59 15.78 16.71
CA GLY A 315 14.84 16.32 15.57
C GLY A 315 14.43 15.32 14.48
N LYS A 316 14.90 14.06 14.49
CA LYS A 316 14.57 13.08 13.45
C LYS A 316 14.27 11.70 14.00
N LEU A 317 13.27 11.05 13.42
CA LEU A 317 12.87 9.68 13.74
C LEU A 317 12.72 8.82 12.48
N LEU A 318 12.64 7.51 12.70
CA LEU A 318 12.20 6.54 11.72
C LEU A 318 10.79 6.07 12.04
N VAL A 319 9.90 6.12 11.04
CA VAL A 319 8.56 5.54 11.10
C VAL A 319 8.51 4.35 10.15
N LYS A 320 8.16 3.17 10.67
CA LYS A 320 7.98 1.95 9.88
C LYS A 320 6.54 1.48 9.96
N PHE A 321 5.96 1.11 8.81
CA PHE A 321 4.68 0.43 8.72
C PHE A 321 4.86 -1.05 8.42
N THR A 322 4.28 -1.91 9.25
CA THR A 322 4.36 -3.37 9.08
C THR A 322 3.10 -4.07 9.59
N ARG A 323 2.90 -5.33 9.20
CA ARG A 323 1.77 -6.16 9.65
C ARG A 323 2.06 -6.90 10.95
N GLN A 324 3.33 -7.15 11.23
CA GLN A 324 3.78 -7.92 12.38
C GLN A 324 5.10 -7.34 12.89
N TYR A 325 5.27 -7.33 14.21
CA TYR A 325 6.43 -6.72 14.84
C TYR A 325 6.76 -7.34 16.19
N GLY A 326 8.01 -7.76 16.36
CA GLY A 326 8.59 -8.26 17.59
C GLY A 326 8.89 -7.13 18.59
N LEU A 327 7.83 -6.52 19.14
CA LEU A 327 7.91 -5.39 20.06
C LEU A 327 8.80 -5.68 21.27
N GLU A 328 8.54 -6.79 21.97
CA GLU A 328 9.28 -7.16 23.19
C GLU A 328 10.77 -7.41 22.90
N THR A 329 11.07 -8.06 21.77
CA THR A 329 12.45 -8.31 21.35
C THR A 329 13.17 -7.01 20.99
N HIS A 330 12.55 -6.12 20.22
CA HIS A 330 13.15 -4.83 19.91
C HIS A 330 13.37 -4.01 21.19
N GLN A 331 12.39 -3.95 22.10
CA GLN A 331 12.54 -3.23 23.36
C GLN A 331 13.70 -3.79 24.20
N TYR A 332 13.81 -5.12 24.30
CA TYR A 332 14.92 -5.78 24.98
C TYR A 332 16.27 -5.42 24.35
N CYS A 333 16.39 -5.53 23.03
CA CYS A 333 17.61 -5.20 22.30
C CYS A 333 17.97 -3.71 22.42
N SER A 334 16.98 -2.82 22.39
CA SER A 334 17.13 -1.38 22.60
C SER A 334 17.69 -1.09 24.00
N ASN A 335 17.12 -1.70 25.04
CA ASN A 335 17.55 -1.52 26.43
C ASN A 335 18.98 -2.01 26.68
N ASN A 336 19.44 -3.01 25.91
CA ASN A 336 20.81 -3.51 25.97
C ASN A 336 21.76 -2.79 24.98
N GLY A 337 21.30 -1.72 24.32
CA GLY A 337 22.13 -0.93 23.42
C GLY A 337 22.48 -1.60 22.10
N ILE A 338 21.85 -2.73 21.75
CA ILE A 338 22.10 -3.50 20.51
C ILE A 338 21.02 -3.29 19.44
N ALA A 339 20.09 -2.35 19.64
CA ALA A 339 19.12 -1.90 18.65
C ALA A 339 18.89 -0.38 18.77
N PRO A 340 18.27 0.28 17.77
CA PRO A 340 17.85 1.67 17.87
C PRO A 340 16.90 1.87 19.05
N LYS A 341 16.88 3.07 19.64
CA LYS A 341 15.88 3.36 20.68
C LYS A 341 14.47 3.26 20.11
N LEU A 342 13.59 2.50 20.77
CA LEU A 342 12.17 2.42 20.42
C LEU A 342 11.38 3.52 21.14
N PHE A 343 10.57 4.27 20.39
CA PHE A 343 9.67 5.30 20.92
C PHE A 343 8.22 4.82 21.00
N GLY A 344 7.77 3.97 20.07
CA GLY A 344 6.40 3.47 20.11
C GLY A 344 6.12 2.39 19.08
N CYS A 345 5.05 1.63 19.33
CA CYS A 345 4.48 0.66 18.41
C CYS A 345 2.96 0.71 18.56
N GLN A 346 2.28 1.36 17.62
CA GLN A 346 0.83 1.58 17.65
C GLN A 346 0.15 0.72 16.59
N ASN A 347 -0.99 0.10 16.94
CA ASN A 347 -1.86 -0.51 15.96
C ASN A 347 -2.63 0.60 15.23
N ILE A 348 -2.70 0.50 13.91
CA ILE A 348 -3.40 1.45 13.06
C ILE A 348 -4.42 0.67 12.18
N PRO A 349 -5.42 1.36 11.60
CA PRO A 349 -6.49 0.73 10.85
C PRO A 349 -6.03 -0.22 9.74
N GLY A 350 -6.89 -1.18 9.43
CA GLY A 350 -6.64 -2.17 8.40
C GLY A 350 -5.59 -3.21 8.78
N GLY A 351 -5.28 -3.39 10.07
CA GLY A 351 -4.38 -4.42 10.59
C GLY A 351 -2.89 -4.11 10.39
N TRP A 352 -2.53 -2.84 10.37
CA TRP A 352 -1.15 -2.36 10.28
C TRP A 352 -0.64 -1.94 11.66
N LYS A 353 0.68 -1.86 11.78
CA LYS A 353 1.39 -1.29 12.92
C LYS A 353 2.28 -0.16 12.45
N MET A 354 2.32 0.92 13.22
CA MET A 354 3.26 2.01 13.07
C MET A 354 4.31 1.89 14.18
N VAL A 355 5.56 1.71 13.79
CA VAL A 355 6.71 1.59 14.70
C VAL A 355 7.57 2.83 14.58
N ILE A 356 7.84 3.49 15.71
CA ILE A 356 8.60 4.72 15.78
C ILE A 356 9.90 4.42 16.52
N MET A 357 11.04 4.67 15.86
CA MET A 357 12.37 4.37 16.39
C MET A 357 13.38 5.45 16.06
N GLU A 358 14.52 5.43 16.75
CA GLU A 358 15.63 6.37 16.55
C GLU A 358 16.13 6.37 15.11
N TYR A 359 16.37 7.57 14.58
CA TYR A 359 17.15 7.74 13.37
C TYR A 359 18.64 7.74 13.71
N LEU A 360 19.34 6.70 13.25
CA LEU A 360 20.78 6.54 13.49
C LEU A 360 21.57 7.09 12.29
N ASP A 361 22.13 8.28 12.45
CA ASP A 361 23.04 8.89 11.48
C ASP A 361 24.48 8.43 11.69
N GLY A 362 25.28 8.36 10.62
CA GLY A 362 26.69 7.97 10.70
C GLY A 362 26.96 6.47 10.94
N TYR A 363 25.96 5.61 10.72
CA TYR A 363 26.12 4.16 10.71
C TYR A 363 26.22 3.61 9.29
N SER A 364 27.09 2.62 9.09
CA SER A 364 27.20 1.87 7.83
C SER A 364 26.52 0.51 7.97
N ARG A 365 25.88 0.01 6.91
CA ARG A 365 25.36 -1.36 6.92
C ARG A 365 26.51 -2.35 6.81
N LEU A 366 26.38 -3.50 7.46
CA LEU A 366 27.40 -4.55 7.39
C LEU A 366 27.63 -5.01 5.94
N CYS A 367 26.60 -5.00 5.09
CA CYS A 367 26.73 -5.33 3.67
C CYS A 367 27.59 -4.34 2.86
N ASP A 368 27.75 -3.11 3.36
CA ASP A 368 28.48 -2.04 2.67
C ASP A 368 29.96 -1.98 3.12
N LEU A 369 30.35 -2.76 4.12
CA LEU A 369 31.73 -2.85 4.62
C LEU A 369 32.57 -3.77 3.74
N ASP A 370 33.87 -3.46 3.64
CA ASP A 370 34.83 -4.39 3.04
C ASP A 370 35.08 -5.61 3.93
N ARG A 371 35.74 -6.62 3.35
CA ARG A 371 35.97 -7.90 4.02
C ARG A 371 36.78 -7.76 5.32
N GLN A 372 37.80 -6.91 5.33
CA GLN A 372 38.65 -6.75 6.52
C GLN A 372 37.84 -6.11 7.65
N MET A 373 37.08 -5.05 7.35
CA MET A 373 36.21 -4.39 8.31
C MET A 373 35.11 -5.34 8.83
N LYS A 374 34.54 -6.20 7.96
CA LYS A 374 33.60 -7.24 8.39
C LYS A 374 34.23 -8.23 9.37
N GLU A 375 35.46 -8.68 9.10
CA GLU A 375 36.20 -9.59 9.99
C GLU A 375 36.48 -8.94 11.35
N GLU A 376 36.83 -7.65 11.36
CA GLU A 376 37.10 -6.87 12.59
C GLU A 376 35.87 -6.74 13.51
N VAL A 377 34.67 -6.63 12.93
CA VAL A 377 33.41 -6.43 13.68
C VAL A 377 32.64 -7.73 13.96
N GLN A 378 33.13 -8.86 13.45
CA GLN A 378 32.45 -10.15 13.52
C GLN A 378 32.11 -10.55 14.96
N MET A 379 33.06 -10.41 15.88
CA MET A 379 32.87 -10.73 17.29
C MET A 379 31.78 -9.85 17.92
N SER A 380 31.80 -8.54 17.66
CA SER A 380 30.78 -7.61 18.18
C SER A 380 29.38 -7.96 17.68
N VAL A 381 29.25 -8.41 16.42
CA VAL A 381 27.96 -8.85 15.87
C VAL A 381 27.49 -10.14 16.53
N MET A 382 28.38 -11.12 16.73
CA MET A 382 28.05 -12.36 17.44
C MET A 382 27.63 -12.09 18.89
N GLU A 383 28.33 -11.20 19.58
CA GLU A 383 27.98 -10.79 20.95
C GLU A 383 26.61 -10.12 21.02
N ALA A 384 26.29 -9.21 20.08
CA ALA A 384 24.97 -8.59 20.02
C ALA A 384 23.83 -9.61 19.85
N VAL A 385 24.01 -10.60 18.97
CA VAL A 385 23.02 -11.68 18.79
C VAL A 385 22.96 -12.58 20.02
N GLN A 386 24.09 -12.86 20.66
CA GLN A 386 24.16 -13.66 21.88
C GLN A 386 23.42 -12.99 23.05
N VAL A 387 23.51 -11.67 23.20
CA VAL A 387 22.74 -10.90 24.20
C VAL A 387 21.25 -11.13 24.00
N MET A 388 20.75 -11.01 22.77
CA MET A 388 19.34 -11.30 22.45
C MET A 388 18.97 -12.77 22.74
N HIS A 389 19.81 -13.73 22.33
CA HIS A 389 19.57 -15.16 22.54
C HIS A 389 19.60 -15.59 24.01
N SER A 390 20.32 -14.86 24.86
CA SER A 390 20.43 -15.15 26.30
C SER A 390 19.08 -15.04 27.01
N GLU A 391 18.21 -14.14 26.55
CA GLU A 391 16.83 -13.99 27.00
C GLU A 391 15.82 -14.77 26.14
N ASN A 392 16.29 -15.79 25.44
CA ASN A 392 15.47 -16.66 24.60
C ASN A 392 14.73 -15.94 23.46
N TYR A 393 15.21 -14.77 23.04
CA TYR A 393 14.71 -14.10 21.85
C TYR A 393 15.45 -14.59 20.61
N VAL A 394 14.77 -14.56 19.47
CA VAL A 394 15.29 -14.87 18.13
C VAL A 394 14.91 -13.72 17.19
N HIS A 395 15.77 -13.45 16.21
CA HIS A 395 15.54 -12.38 15.24
C HIS A 395 14.72 -12.87 14.05
N GLY A 396 15.09 -14.03 13.49
CA GLY A 396 14.40 -14.70 12.39
C GLY A 396 14.76 -14.20 10.99
N ASP A 397 15.10 -12.92 10.84
CA ASP A 397 15.49 -12.30 9.56
C ASP A 397 16.89 -11.66 9.57
N LEU A 398 17.88 -12.26 10.24
CA LEU A 398 19.25 -11.72 10.21
C LEU A 398 19.82 -11.77 8.79
N LYS A 399 20.27 -10.59 8.33
CA LYS A 399 20.92 -10.34 7.03
C LYS A 399 21.91 -9.21 7.23
N SER A 400 22.96 -9.15 6.42
CA SER A 400 23.95 -8.06 6.46
C SER A 400 23.34 -6.66 6.26
N VAL A 401 22.23 -6.55 5.54
CA VAL A 401 21.45 -5.30 5.37
C VAL A 401 20.67 -4.87 6.63
N ASN A 402 20.44 -5.80 7.57
CA ASN A 402 19.70 -5.58 8.81
C ASN A 402 20.63 -5.38 10.01
N ILE A 403 21.94 -5.22 9.77
CA ILE A 403 22.96 -4.96 10.78
C ILE A 403 23.67 -3.67 10.39
N ILE A 404 23.72 -2.70 11.30
CA ILE A 404 24.45 -1.46 11.10
C ILE A 404 25.50 -1.26 12.18
N ILE A 405 26.60 -0.59 11.81
CA ILE A 405 27.81 -0.50 12.62
C ILE A 405 28.35 0.93 12.59
N SER A 406 28.81 1.40 13.76
CA SER A 406 29.56 2.65 13.90
C SER A 406 30.56 2.52 15.04
N GLU A 407 31.86 2.67 14.75
CA GLU A 407 32.95 2.59 15.75
C GLU A 407 32.88 1.31 16.64
N GLY A 408 32.55 0.16 16.05
CA GLY A 408 32.39 -1.11 16.77
C GLY A 408 31.05 -1.28 17.49
N ASN A 409 30.20 -0.24 17.57
CA ASN A 409 28.84 -0.34 18.08
C ASN A 409 27.93 -1.00 17.04
N VAL A 410 27.36 -2.14 17.40
CA VAL A 410 26.45 -2.91 16.54
C VAL A 410 25.01 -2.59 16.90
N LYS A 411 24.17 -2.36 15.88
CA LYS A 411 22.72 -2.27 16.02
C LYS A 411 22.04 -3.24 15.06
N LEU A 412 21.16 -4.07 15.61
CA LEU A 412 20.26 -4.95 14.87
C LEU A 412 19.01 -4.16 14.46
N LEU A 413 18.54 -4.38 13.23
CA LEU A 413 17.38 -3.75 12.63
C LEU A 413 16.38 -4.81 12.16
N ASP A 414 15.14 -4.39 11.91
CA ASP A 414 14.12 -5.20 11.21
C ASP A 414 13.57 -6.39 12.03
N PHE A 415 12.94 -6.07 13.17
CA PHE A 415 12.36 -7.03 14.10
C PHE A 415 10.98 -7.60 13.70
N ASP A 416 10.61 -7.59 12.41
CA ASP A 416 9.26 -7.97 11.98
C ASP A 416 8.92 -9.43 12.33
N TRP A 417 9.93 -10.31 12.34
CA TRP A 417 9.79 -11.74 12.59
C TRP A 417 10.40 -12.15 13.94
N SER A 418 10.71 -11.19 14.80
CA SER A 418 11.41 -11.46 16.06
C SER A 418 10.45 -11.75 17.20
N GLY A 419 10.92 -12.47 18.20
CA GLY A 419 10.12 -12.91 19.34
C GLY A 419 10.80 -14.01 20.15
N LYS A 420 10.06 -14.64 21.07
CA LYS A 420 10.58 -15.76 21.86
C LYS A 420 10.72 -17.01 20.99
N GLU A 421 11.82 -17.74 21.17
CA GLU A 421 12.06 -19.01 20.50
C GLU A 421 10.90 -19.98 20.74
N GLY A 422 10.40 -20.60 19.66
CA GLY A 422 9.29 -21.56 19.72
C GLY A 422 7.89 -20.96 19.89
N MET A 423 7.75 -19.64 19.97
CA MET A 423 6.45 -18.95 20.07
C MET A 423 6.02 -18.20 18.80
N ILE A 424 6.97 -17.98 17.88
CA ILE A 424 6.75 -17.25 16.64
C ILE A 424 7.06 -18.13 15.43
N THR A 425 6.41 -17.86 14.31
CA THR A 425 6.53 -18.63 13.07
C THR A 425 6.92 -17.73 11.90
N TYR A 426 7.64 -18.29 10.93
CA TYR A 426 7.82 -17.63 9.63
C TYR A 426 6.51 -17.41 8.89
N PRO A 427 6.39 -16.35 8.09
CA PRO A 427 5.20 -16.12 7.29
C PRO A 427 4.98 -17.26 6.29
N HIS A 428 3.72 -17.58 6.01
CA HIS A 428 3.34 -18.65 5.07
C HIS A 428 3.89 -18.43 3.65
N PHE A 429 4.11 -17.16 3.27
CA PHE A 429 4.63 -16.76 1.96
C PHE A 429 6.11 -16.31 2.02
N ILE A 430 6.91 -16.92 2.89
CA ILE A 430 8.35 -16.66 2.96
C ILE A 430 9.05 -16.96 1.62
N ASN A 431 9.87 -16.03 1.15
CA ASN A 431 10.59 -16.18 -0.12
C ASN A 431 11.81 -17.10 0.03
N ARG A 432 11.60 -18.39 -0.26
CA ARG A 432 12.66 -19.41 -0.37
C ARG A 432 13.09 -19.70 -1.82
N ILE A 433 12.43 -19.06 -2.78
CA ILE A 433 12.68 -19.31 -4.20
C ILE A 433 13.91 -18.52 -4.64
N SER A 434 13.96 -17.21 -4.39
CA SER A 434 15.09 -16.38 -4.80
C SER A 434 16.21 -16.30 -3.76
N ILE A 435 15.89 -16.50 -2.48
CA ILE A 435 16.89 -16.50 -1.40
C ILE A 435 17.25 -17.94 -1.08
N LYS A 436 18.51 -18.32 -1.31
CA LYS A 436 19.02 -19.69 -1.13
C LYS A 436 19.82 -19.89 0.16
N SER A 437 20.10 -18.81 0.88
CA SER A 437 20.88 -18.81 2.13
C SER A 437 20.06 -19.14 3.38
N TRP A 438 18.81 -19.57 3.23
CA TRP A 438 17.99 -19.99 4.37
C TRP A 438 18.48 -21.30 4.97
N HIS A 439 18.40 -21.40 6.29
CA HIS A 439 18.59 -22.67 7.00
C HIS A 439 17.58 -23.72 6.48
N SER A 440 17.99 -25.00 6.45
CA SER A 440 17.22 -26.09 5.82
C SER A 440 15.83 -26.29 6.41
N GLU A 441 15.67 -26.02 7.71
CA GLU A 441 14.40 -26.12 8.46
C GLU A 441 13.46 -24.93 8.26
N VAL A 442 13.92 -23.81 7.68
CA VAL A 442 13.08 -22.64 7.44
C VAL A 442 12.06 -22.98 6.37
N CYS A 443 10.77 -22.97 6.71
CA CYS A 443 9.66 -23.12 5.76
C CYS A 443 8.42 -22.34 6.19
N ALA A 444 7.38 -22.35 5.36
CA ALA A 444 6.12 -21.68 5.63
C ALA A 444 5.53 -22.14 6.98
N GLY A 445 5.29 -21.21 7.90
CA GLY A 445 4.71 -21.51 9.21
C GLY A 445 5.66 -22.24 10.18
N ALA A 446 6.92 -22.48 9.82
CA ALA A 446 7.89 -23.09 10.73
C ALA A 446 8.21 -22.17 11.91
N LEU A 447 8.41 -22.76 13.09
CA LEU A 447 8.88 -22.04 14.27
C LEU A 447 10.26 -21.43 14.03
N ILE A 448 10.44 -20.19 14.50
CA ILE A 448 11.73 -19.50 14.43
C ILE A 448 12.59 -19.93 15.62
N ARG A 449 13.86 -20.28 15.33
CA ARG A 449 14.82 -20.87 16.27
C ARG A 449 16.15 -20.13 16.22
N LYS A 450 16.92 -20.18 17.30
CA LYS A 450 18.26 -19.57 17.39
C LYS A 450 19.22 -20.13 16.33
N THR A 451 19.07 -21.42 16.00
CA THR A 451 19.87 -22.07 14.95
C THR A 451 19.71 -21.40 13.58
N HIS A 452 18.56 -20.79 13.30
CA HIS A 452 18.35 -20.04 12.06
C HIS A 452 19.16 -18.75 12.04
N ASP A 453 19.18 -18.01 13.16
CA ASP A 453 19.99 -16.79 13.31
C ASP A 453 21.49 -17.11 13.21
N LEU A 454 21.94 -18.20 13.86
CA LEU A 454 23.33 -18.65 13.80
C LEU A 454 23.74 -19.07 12.38
N HIS A 455 22.84 -19.72 11.63
CA HIS A 455 23.08 -20.04 10.23
C HIS A 455 23.20 -18.78 9.36
N SER A 456 22.33 -17.79 9.59
CA SER A 456 22.43 -16.50 8.90
C SER A 456 23.77 -15.81 9.17
N LEU A 457 24.23 -15.78 10.43
CA LEU A 457 25.54 -15.22 10.77
C LEU A 457 26.69 -15.97 10.09
N ASP A 458 26.65 -17.31 10.09
CA ASP A 458 27.65 -18.11 9.40
C ASP A 458 27.70 -17.78 7.90
N HIS A 459 26.53 -17.60 7.28
CA HIS A 459 26.43 -17.22 5.89
C HIS A 459 27.02 -15.83 5.62
N ILE A 460 26.66 -14.83 6.44
CA ILE A 460 27.10 -13.44 6.32
C ILE A 460 28.63 -13.32 6.37
N PHE A 461 29.31 -14.06 7.26
CA PHE A 461 30.77 -13.91 7.42
C PHE A 461 31.60 -14.86 6.57
N LYS A 462 31.01 -15.94 6.02
CA LYS A 462 31.74 -16.90 5.16
C LYS A 462 31.48 -16.73 3.68
N ASN A 463 30.31 -16.24 3.28
CA ASN A 463 29.85 -16.29 1.88
C ASN A 463 29.47 -14.92 1.29
N GLU A 464 29.28 -13.88 2.11
CA GLU A 464 29.03 -12.49 1.69
C GLU A 464 30.22 -11.58 1.99
#